data_AF-A0A0V1BZ78-F1
#
_entry.id   AF-A0A0V1BZ78-F1
#
_cell.length_a   1.000
_cell.length_b   1.000
_cell.length_c   1.000
_cell.angle_alpha   90.00
_cell.angle_beta   90.00
_cell.angle_gamma   90.00
#
_symmetry.space_group_name_H-M   'P 1'
#
loop_
_entity.id
_entity.type
_entity.pdbx_description
1 polymer ?
#
loop_
_entity_poly.entity_id
_entity_poly.type
_entity_poly.pdbx_seq_one_letter_code
_entity_poly.pdbx_strand_id
1 'polypeptide(L)'
;MELKWIFIFLLILPNPATATSQCQTHDGNGNVDWAILYKAAGQNNGKIITAASANWQQSPTVITGAGGNSFGKALEHVAVVDQSAKFVAYNNKPPNAVGVQTNSNSKGILIMDPNPPTDSAAWIIHTVPGFPKALQAYAFPAEEIAKGHLFVCLTIKEEQLDVIAHALRIVRPLVYHHDIPATEVNSRPNLKNLLNGDSSVLPPLTISKGIKTAASPGIKATVFSKGEKSGYEMFKRVLSRKLKKDLKVWTTRDTKLKSDCRILGRNIKLITSPISVSGDASTLENDVSQWAVTEPGNIFCAIDKPYHRSQRKEPALAVCIDDATIFARFNDFVTASVAWQQSPAQITVNNGHSFGKALEHVAAVDQSAKFVAYNNKPPNAVGVQTNSNSKGILIMDPRADDSAAWIIHTVPGFPKALQAYAFPAEEIAKGHLFVCLTIKEEQLDVIAHALRIVRPLVYHHDIPATEVNSRPNLKNLLNGDSTVLPPLTISKGIKTAASPGIKATVFSKGEKSGYEMFKKVLSRKLKKDLKVWTTRDTKLKGDCRILGRNIKLITSPISVSGDASTFENDVSQWAVTEPGNIFCAIDKPYHRSQRKEPALAVCIDDATIFARFNDFVTGTDACN
;
A
#
# COMPACT_ATOMS: atom_id res chain seq x y z
N MET A 1 26.99 -66.95 34.84
CA MET A 1 26.88 -66.27 33.53
C MET A 1 26.47 -64.83 33.82
N GLU A 2 27.43 -63.94 34.07
CA GLU A 2 27.12 -62.56 34.45
C GLU A 2 27.15 -61.64 33.23
N LEU A 3 26.04 -60.95 32.99
CA LEU A 3 25.88 -60.02 31.87
C LEU A 3 26.37 -58.63 32.30
N LYS A 4 27.58 -58.24 31.87
CA LYS A 4 28.09 -56.88 32.10
C LYS A 4 27.33 -55.88 31.22
N TRP A 5 26.46 -55.08 31.83
CA TRP A 5 25.82 -53.94 31.17
C TRP A 5 26.82 -52.80 31.02
N ILE A 6 27.21 -52.50 29.78
CA ILE A 6 28.02 -51.33 29.44
C ILE A 6 27.06 -50.15 29.25
N PHE A 7 27.02 -49.24 30.24
CA PHE A 7 26.36 -47.94 30.08
C PHE A 7 27.22 -47.03 29.20
N ILE A 8 26.84 -46.88 27.93
CA ILE A 8 27.42 -45.86 27.04
C ILE A 8 26.80 -44.51 27.41
N PHE A 9 27.55 -43.68 28.15
CA PHE A 9 27.21 -42.28 28.35
C PHE A 9 27.41 -41.52 27.03
N LEU A 10 26.32 -41.20 26.32
CA LEU A 10 26.38 -40.20 25.25
C LEU A 10 26.63 -38.83 25.90
N LEU A 11 27.90 -38.42 25.92
CA LEU A 11 28.27 -37.02 26.12
C LEU A 11 27.81 -36.21 24.91
N ILE A 12 26.61 -35.63 25.01
CA ILE A 12 26.18 -34.54 24.14
C ILE A 12 27.06 -33.34 24.50
N LEU A 13 28.22 -33.25 23.85
CA LEU A 13 29.03 -32.03 23.87
C LEU A 13 28.16 -30.92 23.27
N PRO A 14 27.93 -29.80 23.97
CA PRO A 14 27.33 -28.64 23.33
C PRO A 14 28.24 -28.25 22.18
N ASN A 15 27.66 -28.14 20.98
CA ASN A 15 28.40 -27.64 19.81
C ASN A 15 29.04 -26.31 20.21
N PRO A 16 30.37 -26.13 20.07
CA PRO A 16 30.98 -24.84 20.37
C PRO A 16 30.29 -23.80 19.52
N ALA A 17 29.73 -22.78 20.17
CA ALA A 17 29.01 -21.71 19.49
C ALA A 17 30.00 -20.96 18.59
N THR A 18 30.02 -21.33 17.31
CA THR A 18 30.72 -20.57 16.27
C THR A 18 30.14 -19.17 16.23
N ALA A 19 31.00 -18.17 16.33
CA ALA A 19 30.65 -16.75 16.27
C ALA A 19 29.55 -16.46 15.24
N THR A 20 28.49 -15.77 15.66
CA THR A 20 27.43 -15.29 14.74
C THR A 20 27.90 -14.11 13.88
N SER A 21 28.93 -14.33 13.05
CA SER A 21 29.42 -13.38 12.04
C SER A 21 28.64 -13.45 10.72
N GLN A 22 27.52 -14.18 10.69
CA GLN A 22 26.65 -14.38 9.52
C GLN A 22 25.19 -14.10 9.84
N CYS A 23 24.41 -13.71 8.83
CA CYS A 23 22.96 -13.58 8.94
C CYS A 23 22.31 -14.93 9.24
N GLN A 24 21.14 -14.91 9.88
CA GLN A 24 20.50 -16.11 10.44
C GLN A 24 19.14 -16.42 9.80
N THR A 25 18.75 -17.70 9.79
CA THR A 25 17.39 -18.15 9.44
C THR A 25 16.34 -17.48 10.32
N HIS A 26 15.06 -17.58 9.92
CA HIS A 26 13.95 -16.85 10.55
C HIS A 26 13.82 -17.06 12.08
N ASP A 27 14.24 -18.22 12.54
CA ASP A 27 14.23 -18.81 13.88
C ASP A 27 15.58 -18.69 14.60
N GLY A 28 16.66 -18.31 13.91
CA GLY A 28 18.00 -18.21 14.50
C GLY A 28 18.76 -19.54 14.65
N ASN A 29 18.40 -20.58 13.89
CA ASN A 29 18.98 -21.93 14.02
C ASN A 29 20.00 -22.30 12.92
N GLY A 30 20.34 -21.38 12.01
CA GLY A 30 21.34 -21.62 10.97
C GLY A 30 21.68 -20.37 10.15
N ASN A 31 22.83 -20.41 9.49
CA ASN A 31 23.35 -19.28 8.73
C ASN A 31 22.66 -19.15 7.36
N VAL A 32 22.47 -17.92 6.89
CA VAL A 32 21.94 -17.57 5.56
C VAL A 32 22.76 -16.46 4.92
N ASP A 33 22.70 -16.38 3.59
CA ASP A 33 23.40 -15.36 2.80
C ASP A 33 22.86 -13.93 3.04
N TRP A 34 21.56 -13.82 3.29
CA TRP A 34 20.89 -12.56 3.64
C TRP A 34 19.59 -12.81 4.40
N ALA A 35 19.18 -11.82 5.20
CA ALA A 35 17.90 -11.78 5.90
C ALA A 35 17.34 -10.35 5.93
N ILE A 36 16.04 -10.17 5.68
CA ILE A 36 15.37 -8.87 5.73
C ILE A 36 14.09 -9.03 6.55
N LEU A 37 13.99 -8.25 7.64
CA LEU A 37 12.84 -8.24 8.53
C LEU A 37 12.15 -6.87 8.50
N TYR A 38 10.84 -6.90 8.38
CA TYR A 38 9.95 -5.76 8.54
C TYR A 38 9.10 -5.95 9.80
N LYS A 39 9.30 -5.10 10.80
CA LYS A 39 8.39 -5.00 11.96
C LYS A 39 7.33 -3.99 11.59
N ALA A 40 6.08 -4.41 11.41
CA ALA A 40 4.99 -3.47 11.14
C ALA A 40 4.73 -2.55 12.35
N ALA A 41 4.07 -1.41 12.12
CA ALA A 41 3.63 -0.54 13.19
C ALA A 41 2.61 -1.27 14.10
N GLY A 42 2.66 -1.02 15.41
CA GLY A 42 1.84 -1.71 16.40
C GLY A 42 2.17 -3.20 16.66
N GLN A 43 3.04 -3.83 15.85
CA GLN A 43 3.36 -5.26 15.99
C GLN A 43 4.69 -5.50 16.73
N ASN A 44 4.69 -6.41 17.71
CA ASN A 44 5.92 -6.89 18.37
C ASN A 44 6.62 -7.99 17.53
N ASN A 45 5.89 -8.53 16.57
CA ASN A 45 6.25 -9.61 15.68
C ASN A 45 6.75 -9.02 14.34
N GLY A 46 7.87 -9.54 13.83
CA GLY A 46 8.37 -9.19 12.50
C GLY A 46 7.84 -10.12 11.41
N LYS A 47 7.61 -9.60 10.19
CA LYS A 47 7.61 -10.42 8.97
C LYS A 47 9.04 -10.49 8.45
N ILE A 48 9.51 -11.65 8.03
CA ILE A 48 10.88 -11.85 7.57
C ILE A 48 10.93 -12.61 6.25
N ILE A 49 11.92 -12.30 5.43
CA ILE A 49 12.38 -13.08 4.27
C ILE A 49 13.87 -13.37 4.45
N THR A 50 14.33 -14.54 3.98
CA THR A 50 15.74 -14.95 4.03
C THR A 50 16.14 -15.64 2.74
N ALA A 51 17.44 -15.85 2.53
CA ALA A 51 17.94 -16.67 1.42
C ALA A 51 17.37 -18.10 1.40
N ALA A 52 16.93 -18.64 2.55
CA ALA A 52 16.30 -19.96 2.65
C ALA A 52 14.78 -19.94 2.35
N SER A 53 14.10 -18.81 2.57
CA SER A 53 12.69 -18.62 2.22
C SER A 53 12.42 -17.15 1.90
N ALA A 54 12.25 -16.87 0.61
CA ALA A 54 11.99 -15.54 0.08
C ALA A 54 10.49 -15.16 0.07
N ASN A 55 9.64 -15.92 0.76
CA ASN A 55 8.24 -15.57 1.01
C ASN A 55 8.12 -14.92 2.40
N TRP A 56 7.35 -13.83 2.51
CA TRP A 56 7.12 -13.19 3.81
C TRP A 56 6.50 -14.19 4.78
N GLN A 57 7.27 -14.55 5.80
CA GLN A 57 6.88 -15.46 6.86
C GLN A 57 6.86 -14.72 8.19
N GLN A 58 6.02 -15.20 9.10
CA GLN A 58 6.00 -14.70 10.47
C GLN A 58 7.30 -15.12 11.17
N SER A 59 8.03 -14.17 11.76
CA SER A 59 9.14 -14.53 12.65
C SER A 59 8.60 -15.32 13.85
N PRO A 60 9.22 -16.45 14.25
CA PRO A 60 8.64 -17.36 15.25
C PRO A 60 8.54 -16.78 16.65
N THR A 61 9.40 -15.83 17.00
CA THR A 61 9.33 -15.08 18.27
C THR A 61 9.28 -13.58 18.02
N VAL A 62 8.83 -12.84 19.05
CA VAL A 62 8.82 -11.37 19.05
C VAL A 62 10.24 -10.82 18.92
N ILE A 63 10.41 -9.73 18.17
CA ILE A 63 11.73 -9.07 18.01
C ILE A 63 12.23 -8.39 19.31
N THR A 64 11.39 -8.34 20.34
CA THR A 64 11.79 -7.89 21.68
C THR A 64 12.59 -8.96 22.45
N GLY A 65 12.57 -10.22 21.99
CA GLY A 65 13.32 -11.33 22.59
C GLY A 65 14.67 -11.58 21.91
N ALA A 66 15.65 -12.05 22.69
CA ALA A 66 17.01 -12.34 22.21
C ALA A 66 17.11 -13.65 21.41
N GLY A 67 16.30 -14.65 21.74
CA GLY A 67 16.35 -15.99 21.14
C GLY A 67 15.13 -16.32 20.26
N GLY A 68 15.27 -17.34 19.41
CA GLY A 68 14.20 -17.84 18.55
C GLY A 68 13.82 -16.93 17.36
N ASN A 69 14.65 -15.91 17.07
CA ASN A 69 14.50 -15.09 15.88
C ASN A 69 15.86 -14.70 15.27
N SER A 70 15.85 -14.46 13.96
CA SER A 70 17.02 -14.14 13.13
C SER A 70 17.90 -13.01 13.70
N PHE A 71 17.33 -11.85 14.03
CA PHE A 71 18.10 -10.67 14.41
C PHE A 71 18.52 -10.65 15.89
N GLY A 72 17.79 -11.35 16.77
CA GLY A 72 18.25 -11.65 18.11
C GLY A 72 19.51 -12.51 18.08
N LYS A 73 19.48 -13.63 17.34
CA LYS A 73 20.64 -14.51 17.18
C LYS A 73 21.82 -13.83 16.48
N ALA A 74 21.60 -13.10 15.40
CA ALA A 74 22.67 -12.39 14.68
C ALA A 74 23.35 -11.28 15.51
N LEU A 75 22.77 -10.89 16.66
CA LEU A 75 23.29 -9.89 17.58
C LEU A 75 23.70 -10.50 18.94
N GLU A 76 23.80 -11.82 19.06
CA GLU A 76 24.11 -12.52 20.32
C GLU A 76 25.44 -12.03 20.93
N HIS A 77 26.53 -12.06 20.16
CA HIS A 77 27.84 -11.53 20.59
C HIS A 77 27.98 -10.00 20.48
N VAL A 78 26.94 -9.30 20.05
CA VAL A 78 26.83 -7.83 20.19
C VAL A 78 26.26 -7.48 21.57
N ALA A 79 25.44 -8.37 22.15
CA ALA A 79 24.79 -8.20 23.45
C ALA A 79 25.62 -8.76 24.63
N VAL A 80 26.56 -9.67 24.39
CA VAL A 80 27.44 -10.25 25.42
C VAL A 80 28.88 -10.25 24.93
N VAL A 81 29.84 -10.07 25.84
CA VAL A 81 31.27 -10.15 25.52
C VAL A 81 31.62 -11.56 25.06
N ASP A 82 32.11 -11.67 23.83
CA ASP A 82 32.65 -12.90 23.26
C ASP A 82 34.04 -12.65 22.64
N GLN A 83 34.90 -13.66 22.67
CA GLN A 83 36.22 -13.58 22.04
C GLN A 83 36.16 -13.85 20.52
N SER A 84 35.15 -14.60 20.07
CA SER A 84 35.05 -15.15 18.72
C SER A 84 34.38 -14.22 17.69
N ALA A 85 33.70 -13.15 18.12
CA ALA A 85 33.13 -12.14 17.24
C ALA A 85 33.67 -10.74 17.58
N LYS A 86 33.94 -9.92 16.58
CA LYS A 86 34.40 -8.53 16.72
C LYS A 86 33.51 -7.62 15.87
N PHE A 87 33.16 -6.43 16.34
CA PHE A 87 32.18 -5.59 15.67
C PHE A 87 32.44 -4.08 15.74
N VAL A 88 31.74 -3.35 14.87
CA VAL A 88 31.60 -1.88 14.87
C VAL A 88 30.12 -1.57 14.92
N ALA A 89 29.67 -0.86 15.95
CA ALA A 89 28.28 -0.45 16.09
C ALA A 89 28.13 1.08 15.93
N TYR A 90 27.19 1.49 15.08
CA TYR A 90 26.94 2.90 14.78
C TYR A 90 25.45 3.23 14.77
N ASN A 91 25.06 4.38 15.32
CA ASN A 91 23.67 4.83 15.41
C ASN A 91 23.62 6.33 15.68
N ASN A 92 22.70 7.07 15.05
CA ASN A 92 22.56 8.52 15.27
C ASN A 92 21.87 8.92 16.59
N LYS A 93 21.14 8.01 17.22
CA LYS A 93 20.68 8.09 18.62
C LYS A 93 21.13 6.79 19.29
N PRO A 94 22.40 6.64 19.70
CA PRO A 94 22.88 5.39 20.27
C PRO A 94 22.30 5.18 21.68
N PRO A 95 22.23 3.93 22.17
CA PRO A 95 21.68 3.63 23.49
C PRO A 95 22.43 4.38 24.60
N ASN A 96 21.68 4.76 25.64
CA ASN A 96 22.17 5.43 26.86
C ASN A 96 22.84 6.82 26.63
N ALA A 97 22.94 7.32 25.40
CA ALA A 97 23.58 8.60 25.12
C ALA A 97 22.60 9.78 25.27
N VAL A 98 23.10 10.87 25.86
CA VAL A 98 22.35 12.13 26.09
C VAL A 98 23.09 13.27 25.38
N GLY A 99 22.34 14.19 24.76
CA GLY A 99 22.89 15.41 24.16
C GLY A 99 23.68 15.25 22.86
N VAL A 100 23.89 14.03 22.35
CA VAL A 100 24.67 13.81 21.13
C VAL A 100 23.90 14.26 19.89
N GLN A 101 24.56 15.02 19.01
CA GLN A 101 24.02 15.50 17.75
C GLN A 101 24.88 15.03 16.57
N THR A 102 24.26 14.46 15.55
CA THR A 102 24.90 14.17 14.26
C THR A 102 23.90 14.42 13.13
N ASN A 103 24.40 14.90 11.98
CA ASN A 103 23.60 15.07 10.78
C ASN A 103 23.28 13.73 10.09
N SER A 104 23.98 12.65 10.46
CA SER A 104 23.73 11.30 9.95
C SER A 104 22.45 10.69 10.50
N ASN A 105 21.79 9.84 9.70
CA ASN A 105 20.70 8.99 10.17
C ASN A 105 21.09 7.50 10.22
N SER A 106 22.24 7.14 9.66
CA SER A 106 22.64 5.74 9.44
C SER A 106 22.77 5.01 10.77
N LYS A 107 22.26 3.78 10.81
CA LYS A 107 22.39 2.86 11.96
C LYS A 107 22.70 1.46 11.46
N GLY A 108 23.49 0.72 12.22
CA GLY A 108 23.91 -0.61 11.84
C GLY A 108 25.06 -1.16 12.66
N ILE A 109 25.40 -2.39 12.32
CA ILE A 109 26.49 -3.15 12.92
C ILE A 109 27.28 -3.80 11.77
N LEU A 110 28.60 -3.67 11.80
CA LEU A 110 29.51 -4.55 11.05
C LEU A 110 30.05 -5.58 12.03
N ILE A 111 29.87 -6.87 11.75
CA ILE A 111 30.36 -7.98 12.57
C ILE A 111 31.34 -8.78 11.71
N MET A 112 32.44 -9.26 12.31
CA MET A 112 33.38 -10.19 11.68
C MET A 112 33.84 -11.25 12.69
N ASP A 113 34.20 -12.43 12.20
CA ASP A 113 35.09 -13.34 12.91
C ASP A 113 36.53 -12.83 12.73
N PRO A 114 37.30 -12.53 13.78
CA PRO A 114 38.70 -12.11 13.66
C PRO A 114 39.66 -13.26 13.31
N ASN A 115 39.20 -14.51 13.23
CA ASN A 115 40.02 -15.68 12.93
C ASN A 115 40.27 -15.80 11.41
N PRO A 116 41.51 -15.60 10.92
CA PRO A 116 41.80 -15.50 9.48
C PRO A 116 41.30 -16.65 8.57
N PRO A 117 41.18 -17.92 9.02
CA PRO A 117 40.66 -19.00 8.19
C PRO A 117 39.14 -18.93 7.91
N THR A 118 38.37 -18.12 8.64
CA THR A 118 36.89 -18.14 8.53
C THR A 118 36.36 -17.22 7.41
N ASP A 119 37.05 -16.12 7.07
CA ASP A 119 36.63 -15.06 6.09
C ASP A 119 35.12 -14.79 6.12
N SER A 120 34.62 -14.37 7.29
CA SER A 120 33.18 -14.30 7.57
C SER A 120 32.81 -13.01 8.28
N ALA A 121 31.98 -12.21 7.61
CA ALA A 121 31.43 -10.98 8.14
C ALA A 121 29.95 -10.79 7.80
N ALA A 122 29.27 -9.97 8.59
CA ALA A 122 27.89 -9.56 8.36
C ALA A 122 27.76 -8.05 8.46
N TRP A 123 26.96 -7.46 7.57
CA TRP A 123 26.54 -6.08 7.67
C TRP A 123 25.04 -6.00 7.95
N ILE A 124 24.71 -5.52 9.14
CA ILE A 124 23.33 -5.27 9.59
C ILE A 124 23.04 -3.78 9.48
N ILE A 125 21.93 -3.43 8.85
CA ILE A 125 21.40 -2.07 8.71
C ILE A 125 19.99 -2.06 9.32
N HIS A 126 19.69 -1.06 10.15
CA HIS A 126 18.38 -0.95 10.78
C HIS A 126 17.91 0.50 10.95
N THR A 127 16.64 0.65 11.30
CA THR A 127 16.00 1.96 11.48
C THR A 127 15.84 2.36 12.95
N VAL A 128 15.92 1.39 13.88
CA VAL A 128 15.66 1.55 15.33
C VAL A 128 16.68 2.48 16.03
N PRO A 129 16.29 3.65 16.56
CA PRO A 129 17.12 4.44 17.47
C PRO A 129 17.25 3.77 18.85
N GLY A 130 18.38 3.96 19.54
CA GLY A 130 18.63 3.40 20.88
C GLY A 130 19.01 1.92 20.89
N PHE A 131 19.41 1.37 19.75
CA PHE A 131 19.64 -0.07 19.52
C PHE A 131 20.87 -0.33 18.63
N PRO A 132 21.52 -1.51 18.73
CA PRO A 132 21.52 -2.42 19.87
C PRO A 132 22.33 -1.85 21.05
N LYS A 133 22.22 -2.43 22.24
CA LYS A 133 23.13 -2.08 23.35
C LYS A 133 24.39 -2.92 23.24
N ALA A 134 25.50 -2.29 22.83
CA ALA A 134 26.78 -2.98 22.71
C ALA A 134 27.27 -3.51 24.07
N LEU A 135 27.62 -4.79 24.12
CA LEU A 135 28.10 -5.54 25.29
C LEU A 135 27.13 -5.49 26.50
N GLN A 136 25.82 -5.36 26.24
CA GLN A 136 24.77 -5.41 27.25
C GLN A 136 23.60 -6.28 26.76
N ALA A 137 22.93 -6.95 27.69
CA ALA A 137 21.80 -7.83 27.40
C ALA A 137 20.81 -7.23 26.38
N TYR A 138 20.42 -8.06 25.41
CA TYR A 138 19.55 -7.67 24.30
C TYR A 138 18.28 -6.99 24.82
N ALA A 139 18.05 -5.76 24.36
CA ALA A 139 16.90 -4.95 24.77
C ALA A 139 16.40 -4.12 23.59
N PHE A 140 15.19 -4.42 23.12
CA PHE A 140 14.52 -3.59 22.11
C PHE A 140 13.92 -2.33 22.78
N PRO A 141 14.14 -1.11 22.26
CA PRO A 141 13.65 0.12 22.87
C PRO A 141 12.12 0.21 22.92
N ALA A 142 11.56 0.46 24.11
CA ALA A 142 10.10 0.49 24.31
C ALA A 142 9.37 1.55 23.46
N GLU A 143 9.98 2.73 23.26
CA GLU A 143 9.45 3.82 22.41
C GLU A 143 9.25 3.41 20.94
N GLU A 144 9.95 2.36 20.49
CA GLU A 144 10.03 1.92 19.10
C GLU A 144 9.16 0.66 18.85
N ILE A 145 8.59 0.05 19.90
CA ILE A 145 7.67 -1.10 19.78
C ILE A 145 6.43 -0.72 18.97
N ALA A 146 5.88 0.48 19.18
CA ALA A 146 4.69 0.96 18.48
C ALA A 146 4.93 1.29 16.99
N LYS A 147 6.19 1.43 16.55
CA LYS A 147 6.54 1.98 15.22
C LYS A 147 6.92 0.91 14.20
N GLY A 148 6.77 1.22 12.92
CA GLY A 148 7.26 0.39 11.81
C GLY A 148 8.77 0.50 11.65
N HIS A 149 9.46 -0.63 11.51
CA HIS A 149 10.92 -0.71 11.40
C HIS A 149 11.38 -1.72 10.36
N LEU A 150 12.42 -1.35 9.63
CA LEU A 150 13.13 -2.21 8.69
C LEU A 150 14.51 -2.62 9.25
N PHE A 151 14.87 -3.88 9.01
CA PHE A 151 16.17 -4.50 9.24
C PHE A 151 16.64 -5.23 7.98
N VAL A 152 17.90 -5.07 7.61
CA VAL A 152 18.56 -5.76 6.49
C VAL A 152 19.87 -6.33 7.02
N CYS A 153 20.13 -7.61 6.78
CA CYS A 153 21.39 -8.29 7.05
C CYS A 153 21.94 -8.87 5.75
N LEU A 154 23.22 -8.62 5.47
CA LEU A 154 23.97 -9.20 4.36
C LEU A 154 25.20 -9.94 4.90
N THR A 155 25.32 -11.24 4.64
CA THR A 155 26.54 -12.02 4.91
C THR A 155 27.52 -11.72 3.78
N ILE A 156 28.73 -11.30 4.11
CA ILE A 156 29.74 -10.78 3.18
C ILE A 156 31.12 -11.36 3.50
N LYS A 157 31.98 -11.40 2.49
CA LYS A 157 33.42 -11.63 2.70
C LYS A 157 34.05 -10.41 3.34
N GLU A 158 35.07 -10.62 4.15
CA GLU A 158 35.70 -9.54 4.89
C GLU A 158 36.36 -8.51 3.99
N GLU A 159 36.88 -8.89 2.82
CA GLU A 159 37.49 -7.97 1.84
C GLU A 159 36.60 -6.76 1.50
N GLN A 160 35.28 -6.88 1.68
CA GLN A 160 34.30 -5.83 1.38
C GLN A 160 34.10 -4.82 2.52
N LEU A 161 34.62 -5.11 3.74
CA LEU A 161 34.50 -4.22 4.89
C LEU A 161 35.11 -2.84 4.64
N ASP A 162 36.24 -2.74 3.92
CA ASP A 162 36.85 -1.44 3.61
C ASP A 162 36.02 -0.62 2.61
N VAL A 163 35.35 -1.30 1.66
CA VAL A 163 34.43 -0.67 0.70
C VAL A 163 33.19 -0.10 1.43
N ILE A 164 32.66 -0.85 2.41
CA ILE A 164 31.54 -0.38 3.24
C ILE A 164 31.99 0.74 4.17
N ALA A 165 33.17 0.62 4.80
CA ALA A 165 33.73 1.66 5.64
C ALA A 165 33.94 2.98 4.89
N HIS A 166 34.36 2.94 3.62
CA HIS A 166 34.42 4.13 2.76
C HIS A 166 33.03 4.78 2.60
N ALA A 167 31.98 3.98 2.36
CA ALA A 167 30.61 4.49 2.28
C ALA A 167 30.17 5.14 3.60
N LEU A 168 30.52 4.54 4.73
CA LEU A 168 30.23 5.05 6.07
C LEU A 168 31.00 6.35 6.38
N ARG A 169 32.30 6.47 6.04
CA ARG A 169 33.08 7.72 6.22
C ARG A 169 32.41 8.93 5.56
N ILE A 170 31.82 8.73 4.37
CA ILE A 170 31.10 9.79 3.65
C ILE A 170 29.84 10.26 4.39
N VAL A 171 29.13 9.35 5.06
CA VAL A 171 27.88 9.67 5.77
C VAL A 171 28.07 10.02 7.25
N ARG A 172 29.31 9.89 7.76
CA ARG A 172 29.74 10.26 9.12
C ARG A 172 28.77 9.76 10.20
N PRO A 173 28.48 8.45 10.26
CA PRO A 173 27.66 7.91 11.32
C PRO A 173 28.42 8.04 12.64
N LEU A 174 27.70 8.13 13.74
CA LEU A 174 28.30 8.07 15.06
C LEU A 174 28.58 6.60 15.40
N VAL A 175 29.85 6.20 15.31
CA VAL A 175 30.35 4.95 15.89
C VAL A 175 30.37 5.12 17.41
N TYR A 176 29.67 4.25 18.15
CA TYR A 176 29.58 4.30 19.61
C TYR A 176 30.23 3.08 20.29
N HIS A 177 30.60 2.07 19.52
CA HIS A 177 31.41 0.94 19.97
C HIS A 177 32.21 0.36 18.81
N HIS A 178 33.45 -0.03 19.07
CA HIS A 178 34.18 -1.00 18.24
C HIS A 178 35.19 -1.78 19.08
N ASP A 179 35.43 -3.03 18.71
CA ASP A 179 36.48 -3.87 19.31
C ASP A 179 37.35 -4.61 18.27
N ILE A 180 37.27 -4.19 17.00
CA ILE A 180 38.04 -4.71 15.87
C ILE A 180 39.56 -4.72 16.19
N PRO A 181 40.28 -5.85 16.02
CA PRO A 181 41.71 -5.95 16.29
C PRO A 181 42.55 -4.97 15.48
N ALA A 182 43.64 -4.47 16.08
CA ALA A 182 44.52 -3.48 15.45
C ALA A 182 45.16 -3.98 14.13
N THR A 183 45.35 -5.29 13.95
CA THR A 183 45.79 -5.90 12.69
C THR A 183 44.79 -5.63 11.56
N GLU A 184 43.52 -5.90 11.81
CA GLU A 184 42.40 -5.68 10.87
C GLU A 184 42.13 -4.20 10.63
N VAL A 185 42.23 -3.37 11.66
CA VAL A 185 42.13 -1.92 11.48
C VAL A 185 43.27 -1.40 10.60
N ASN A 186 44.51 -1.85 10.81
CA ASN A 186 45.66 -1.36 10.06
C ASN A 186 45.73 -1.85 8.61
N SER A 187 45.16 -3.02 8.28
CA SER A 187 45.08 -3.52 6.90
C SER A 187 43.99 -2.83 6.06
N ARG A 188 43.08 -2.06 6.69
CA ARG A 188 41.86 -1.50 6.07
C ARG A 188 41.79 0.03 6.25
N PRO A 189 42.38 0.83 5.34
CA PRO A 189 42.54 2.28 5.53
C PRO A 189 41.23 3.06 5.72
N ASN A 190 40.12 2.66 5.07
CA ASN A 190 38.84 3.30 5.28
C ASN A 190 38.17 2.86 6.59
N LEU A 191 38.39 1.62 7.03
CA LEU A 191 37.96 1.20 8.36
C LEU A 191 38.71 1.98 9.45
N LYS A 192 40.04 2.05 9.37
CA LYS A 192 40.88 2.86 10.28
C LYS A 192 40.41 4.30 10.39
N ASN A 193 40.18 4.95 9.26
CA ASN A 193 39.74 6.34 9.25
C ASN A 193 38.30 6.51 9.74
N LEU A 194 37.40 5.52 9.53
CA LEU A 194 36.06 5.52 10.12
C LEU A 194 36.13 5.45 11.65
N LEU A 195 36.93 4.54 12.21
CA LEU A 195 37.04 4.32 13.65
C LEU A 195 37.77 5.48 14.36
N ASN A 196 38.76 6.09 13.71
CA ASN A 196 39.44 7.29 14.20
C ASN A 196 38.56 8.56 14.13
N GLY A 197 37.32 8.49 13.61
CA GLY A 197 36.45 9.65 13.43
C GLY A 197 36.91 10.62 12.35
N ASP A 198 37.81 10.21 11.44
CA ASP A 198 38.31 11.07 10.37
C ASP A 198 37.20 11.40 9.37
N SER A 199 36.73 12.64 9.50
CA SER A 199 35.68 13.24 8.71
C SER A 199 36.19 13.84 7.38
N SER A 200 37.50 13.83 7.12
CA SER A 200 38.09 14.38 5.90
C SER A 200 37.82 13.46 4.70
N VAL A 201 36.93 13.92 3.82
CA VAL A 201 36.61 13.23 2.57
C VAL A 201 36.79 14.22 1.43
N LEU A 202 37.77 13.96 0.58
CA LEU A 202 37.99 14.71 -0.65
C LEU A 202 36.92 14.34 -1.70
N PRO A 203 36.65 15.23 -2.68
CA PRO A 203 35.75 14.89 -3.80
C PRO A 203 36.21 13.62 -4.54
N PRO A 204 35.28 12.77 -5.02
CA PRO A 204 33.83 13.00 -5.11
C PRO A 204 33.09 12.75 -3.78
N LEU A 205 32.27 13.73 -3.37
CA LEU A 205 31.44 13.66 -2.15
C LEU A 205 30.19 12.75 -2.27
N THR A 206 30.20 11.86 -3.27
CA THR A 206 29.21 10.80 -3.47
C THR A 206 29.89 9.57 -4.06
N ILE A 207 29.56 8.39 -3.56
CA ILE A 207 30.02 7.13 -4.16
C ILE A 207 28.86 6.23 -4.55
N SER A 208 29.20 5.23 -5.37
CA SER A 208 28.37 4.14 -5.85
C SER A 208 29.33 2.96 -5.98
N LYS A 209 29.30 2.03 -5.02
CA LYS A 209 30.21 0.88 -4.98
C LYS A 209 29.41 -0.41 -4.93
N GLY A 210 29.79 -1.37 -5.78
CA GLY A 210 29.21 -2.71 -5.74
C GLY A 210 29.78 -3.49 -4.55
N ILE A 211 28.91 -4.27 -3.91
CA ILE A 211 29.22 -5.34 -2.97
C ILE A 211 28.45 -6.59 -3.42
N LYS A 212 28.84 -7.75 -2.91
CA LYS A 212 28.21 -9.04 -3.17
C LYS A 212 28.15 -9.85 -1.88
N THR A 213 27.07 -10.57 -1.63
CA THR A 213 27.03 -11.48 -0.49
C THR A 213 27.95 -12.69 -0.70
N ALA A 214 28.26 -13.39 0.40
CA ALA A 214 29.31 -14.41 0.46
C ALA A 214 29.00 -15.71 -0.29
N ALA A 215 27.73 -16.04 -0.54
CA ALA A 215 27.33 -17.27 -1.22
C ALA A 215 27.84 -17.39 -2.66
N SER A 216 27.65 -18.58 -3.24
CA SER A 216 27.98 -18.88 -4.63
C SER A 216 26.75 -19.47 -5.35
N PRO A 217 26.03 -18.69 -6.20
CA PRO A 217 26.20 -17.26 -6.49
C PRO A 217 25.48 -16.34 -5.48
N GLY A 218 26.22 -15.50 -4.76
CA GLY A 218 25.65 -14.45 -3.91
C GLY A 218 24.98 -13.31 -4.67
N ILE A 219 24.00 -12.67 -4.03
CA ILE A 219 23.28 -11.51 -4.55
C ILE A 219 24.18 -10.29 -4.68
N LYS A 220 23.90 -9.43 -5.67
CA LYS A 220 24.62 -8.17 -5.88
C LYS A 220 23.90 -7.05 -5.15
N ALA A 221 24.64 -6.16 -4.52
CA ALA A 221 24.10 -4.89 -4.03
C ALA A 221 25.01 -3.72 -4.38
N THR A 222 24.45 -2.52 -4.45
CA THR A 222 25.19 -1.27 -4.64
C THR A 222 24.98 -0.38 -3.44
N VAL A 223 26.08 0.00 -2.79
CA VAL A 223 26.12 0.99 -1.72
C VAL A 223 26.27 2.37 -2.35
N PHE A 224 25.27 3.21 -2.12
CA PHE A 224 25.26 4.61 -2.47
C PHE A 224 25.43 5.44 -1.20
N SER A 225 26.31 6.44 -1.25
CA SER A 225 26.37 7.41 -0.17
C SER A 225 26.64 8.81 -0.68
N LYS A 226 26.21 9.80 0.10
CA LYS A 226 26.44 11.23 -0.15
C LYS A 226 26.85 11.93 1.13
N GLY A 227 27.85 12.81 1.04
CA GLY A 227 28.22 13.71 2.11
C GLY A 227 27.32 14.96 2.15
N GLU A 228 27.24 15.60 3.31
CA GLU A 228 26.53 16.88 3.52
C GLU A 228 26.90 17.95 2.50
N LYS A 229 28.20 18.13 2.23
CA LYS A 229 28.72 19.13 1.27
C LYS A 229 28.41 18.80 -0.21
N SER A 230 27.79 17.67 -0.53
CA SER A 230 27.44 17.29 -1.92
C SER A 230 26.29 18.10 -2.52
N GLY A 231 25.40 18.68 -1.70
CA GLY A 231 24.24 19.43 -2.16
C GLY A 231 23.16 18.61 -2.91
N TYR A 232 23.32 17.30 -3.04
CA TYR A 232 22.38 16.38 -3.69
C TYR A 232 21.38 15.81 -2.67
N GLU A 233 20.16 15.49 -3.13
CA GLU A 233 19.26 14.59 -2.39
C GLU A 233 19.44 13.15 -2.89
N MET A 234 19.15 12.17 -2.03
CA MET A 234 19.50 10.77 -2.30
C MET A 234 18.68 10.18 -3.46
N PHE A 235 17.38 10.46 -3.53
CA PHE A 235 16.44 9.71 -4.35
C PHE A 235 16.55 10.01 -5.85
N LYS A 236 16.46 11.29 -6.26
CA LYS A 236 16.51 11.68 -7.68
C LYS A 236 17.94 11.96 -8.16
N ARG A 237 18.75 12.67 -7.37
CA ARG A 237 20.10 13.11 -7.78
C ARG A 237 21.18 12.04 -7.62
N VAL A 238 21.00 11.07 -6.72
CA VAL A 238 21.89 9.90 -6.59
C VAL A 238 21.23 8.65 -7.18
N LEU A 239 20.23 8.06 -6.51
CA LEU A 239 19.67 6.74 -6.86
C LEU A 239 19.10 6.68 -8.29
N SER A 240 18.02 7.40 -8.59
CA SER A 240 17.36 7.33 -9.91
C SER A 240 18.31 7.73 -11.06
N ARG A 241 19.25 8.66 -10.83
CA ARG A 241 20.29 9.03 -11.81
C ARG A 241 21.32 7.93 -12.06
N LYS A 242 21.77 7.22 -11.02
CA LYS A 242 22.78 6.16 -11.13
C LYS A 242 22.17 4.84 -11.63
N LEU A 243 21.01 4.46 -11.09
CA LEU A 243 20.24 3.28 -11.49
C LEU A 243 19.60 3.44 -12.88
N LYS A 244 19.32 4.68 -13.32
CA LYS A 244 18.63 5.02 -14.58
C LYS A 244 17.22 4.39 -14.67
N LYS A 245 16.47 4.42 -13.56
CA LYS A 245 15.12 3.84 -13.41
C LYS A 245 14.17 4.83 -12.73
N ASP A 246 12.86 4.62 -12.90
CA ASP A 246 11.85 5.17 -11.99
C ASP A 246 12.00 4.50 -10.62
N LEU A 247 11.63 5.20 -9.55
CA LEU A 247 11.59 4.68 -8.18
C LEU A 247 10.19 4.87 -7.59
N LYS A 248 9.59 3.79 -7.08
CA LYS A 248 8.49 3.84 -6.11
C LYS A 248 9.10 3.95 -4.72
N VAL A 249 8.71 4.94 -3.93
CA VAL A 249 9.40 5.30 -2.67
C VAL A 249 8.43 5.34 -1.49
N TRP A 250 8.73 4.55 -0.45
CA TRP A 250 8.07 4.57 0.85
C TRP A 250 8.97 5.34 1.82
N THR A 251 8.46 6.47 2.28
CA THR A 251 9.26 7.44 3.04
C THR A 251 8.37 8.57 3.57
N THR A 252 8.70 9.09 4.75
CA THR A 252 8.12 10.35 5.20
C THR A 252 8.59 11.50 4.28
N ARG A 253 7.73 12.50 4.10
CA ARG A 253 7.89 13.52 3.06
C ARG A 253 7.50 14.90 3.57
N ASP A 254 8.25 15.92 3.16
CA ASP A 254 7.88 17.31 3.41
C ASP A 254 6.92 17.82 2.32
N THR A 255 6.34 19.02 2.51
CA THR A 255 5.45 19.64 1.51
C THR A 255 6.19 20.22 0.30
N LYS A 256 7.52 20.15 0.27
CA LYS A 256 8.40 20.84 -0.69
C LYS A 256 8.88 19.90 -1.80
N LEU A 257 9.20 18.66 -1.47
CA LEU A 257 9.50 17.61 -2.46
C LEU A 257 8.22 16.85 -2.84
N LYS A 258 7.91 16.84 -4.13
CA LYS A 258 6.75 16.16 -4.70
C LYS A 258 7.22 15.02 -5.61
N SER A 259 6.28 14.16 -6.03
CA SER A 259 6.52 13.26 -7.14
C SER A 259 6.99 14.04 -8.37
N ASP A 260 8.01 13.53 -9.06
CA ASP A 260 8.66 14.22 -10.17
C ASP A 260 8.63 13.34 -11.41
N CYS A 261 7.81 13.73 -12.38
CA CYS A 261 7.59 13.01 -13.64
C CYS A 261 8.27 13.68 -14.85
N ARG A 262 9.30 14.52 -14.63
CA ARG A 262 9.88 15.39 -15.67
C ARG A 262 10.87 14.71 -16.62
N ILE A 263 11.33 13.49 -16.31
CA ILE A 263 12.34 12.77 -17.10
C ILE A 263 11.87 11.34 -17.30
N LEU A 264 11.54 10.98 -18.54
CA LEU A 264 11.08 9.64 -18.90
C LEU A 264 12.05 8.57 -18.38
N GLY A 265 11.54 7.59 -17.62
CA GLY A 265 12.34 6.51 -17.03
C GLY A 265 13.26 6.92 -15.87
N ARG A 266 13.14 8.13 -15.31
CA ARG A 266 13.86 8.59 -14.09
C ARG A 266 12.96 9.40 -13.16
N ASN A 267 11.76 8.89 -12.92
CA ASN A 267 10.72 9.52 -12.12
C ASN A 267 10.79 9.10 -10.64
N ILE A 268 10.35 9.98 -9.73
CA ILE A 268 10.08 9.63 -8.33
C ILE A 268 8.57 9.52 -8.13
N LYS A 269 8.10 8.29 -7.90
CA LYS A 269 6.72 7.94 -7.60
C LYS A 269 6.63 7.70 -6.09
N LEU A 270 5.79 8.46 -5.41
CA LEU A 270 5.65 8.36 -3.95
C LEU A 270 4.56 7.33 -3.63
N ILE A 271 4.87 6.38 -2.74
CA ILE A 271 3.91 5.38 -2.29
C ILE A 271 2.85 6.06 -1.40
N THR A 272 1.59 5.67 -1.60
CA THR A 272 0.44 6.18 -0.83
C THR A 272 0.39 5.46 0.52
N SER A 273 0.01 6.19 1.57
CA SER A 273 -0.21 5.63 2.92
C SER A 273 -1.66 5.13 3.03
N PRO A 274 -1.95 3.98 3.67
CA PRO A 274 -1.02 3.02 4.26
C PRO A 274 -0.42 2.03 3.22
N ILE A 275 0.65 1.34 3.62
CA ILE A 275 1.03 0.02 3.07
C ILE A 275 0.48 -1.09 3.99
N SER A 276 0.39 -2.32 3.49
CA SER A 276 0.10 -3.50 4.31
C SER A 276 1.24 -4.52 4.21
N VAL A 277 1.87 -4.75 5.36
CA VAL A 277 3.04 -5.61 5.56
C VAL A 277 2.53 -7.02 5.82
N SER A 278 2.18 -7.73 4.75
CA SER A 278 1.55 -9.06 4.81
C SER A 278 0.27 -9.11 5.66
N GLY A 279 -0.58 -8.08 5.51
CA GLY A 279 -1.83 -7.90 6.27
C GLY A 279 -1.74 -6.82 7.35
N ASP A 280 -0.55 -6.55 7.88
CA ASP A 280 -0.36 -5.57 8.96
C ASP A 280 -0.19 -4.14 8.41
N ALA A 281 -1.18 -3.27 8.63
CA ALA A 281 -1.16 -1.91 8.10
C ALA A 281 -0.07 -1.04 8.75
N SER A 282 0.69 -0.30 7.93
CA SER A 282 1.67 0.71 8.39
C SER A 282 1.48 2.01 7.63
N THR A 283 1.51 3.14 8.34
CA THR A 283 1.30 4.49 7.81
C THR A 283 2.60 5.30 7.85
N LEU A 284 2.69 6.39 7.08
CA LEU A 284 3.86 7.27 7.11
C LEU A 284 4.06 8.00 8.44
N GLU A 285 3.04 8.03 9.29
CA GLU A 285 3.04 8.66 10.60
C GLU A 285 3.57 7.72 11.69
N ASN A 286 3.44 6.39 11.51
CA ASN A 286 3.87 5.39 12.48
C ASN A 286 5.00 4.45 11.99
N ASP A 287 5.42 4.53 10.73
CA ASP A 287 6.55 3.79 10.16
C ASP A 287 7.78 4.69 9.97
N VAL A 288 8.92 4.33 10.58
CA VAL A 288 10.18 5.09 10.48
C VAL A 288 11.18 4.47 9.52
N SER A 289 10.76 3.51 8.68
CA SER A 289 11.56 3.01 7.58
C SER A 289 11.55 3.92 6.36
N GLN A 290 12.59 3.82 5.53
CA GLN A 290 12.62 4.42 4.21
C GLN A 290 13.17 3.39 3.23
N TRP A 291 12.39 3.10 2.19
CA TRP A 291 12.79 2.16 1.16
C TRP A 291 12.24 2.55 -0.21
N ALA A 292 12.84 2.00 -1.26
CA ALA A 292 12.40 2.22 -2.63
C ALA A 292 12.53 0.94 -3.46
N VAL A 293 11.69 0.82 -4.48
CA VAL A 293 11.76 -0.24 -5.50
C VAL A 293 11.74 0.38 -6.89
N THR A 294 12.45 -0.24 -7.84
CA THR A 294 12.61 0.29 -9.21
C THR A 294 11.41 0.01 -10.12
N GLU A 295 11.23 0.78 -11.19
CA GLU A 295 10.20 0.50 -12.21
C GLU A 295 10.70 0.82 -13.64
N PRO A 296 10.63 -0.13 -14.59
CA PRO A 296 10.48 -1.58 -14.39
C PRO A 296 11.68 -2.13 -13.59
N GLY A 297 11.42 -3.02 -12.64
CA GLY A 297 12.34 -3.25 -11.51
C GLY A 297 12.73 -4.70 -11.22
N ASN A 298 13.89 -4.77 -10.59
CA ASN A 298 14.58 -5.94 -10.04
C ASN A 298 15.43 -5.51 -8.83
N ILE A 299 15.25 -4.27 -8.36
CA ILE A 299 16.10 -3.63 -7.34
C ILE A 299 15.22 -3.10 -6.21
N PHE A 300 15.53 -3.54 -4.99
CA PHE A 300 15.05 -3.01 -3.73
C PHE A 300 16.16 -2.16 -3.09
N CYS A 301 15.84 -1.00 -2.53
CA CYS A 301 16.76 -0.15 -1.81
C CYS A 301 16.26 0.13 -0.39
N ALA A 302 17.12 -0.08 0.62
CA ALA A 302 16.96 0.50 1.95
C ALA A 302 17.69 1.87 1.99
N ILE A 303 17.07 2.91 2.55
CA ILE A 303 17.61 4.27 2.65
C ILE A 303 17.53 4.73 4.12
N ASP A 304 18.49 5.53 4.59
CA ASP A 304 18.52 6.02 5.99
C ASP A 304 17.86 7.40 6.20
N LYS A 305 17.66 8.16 5.12
CA LYS A 305 17.11 9.53 5.14
C LYS A 305 15.73 9.61 4.48
N PRO A 306 14.79 10.38 5.07
CA PRO A 306 13.49 10.61 4.48
C PRO A 306 13.54 11.54 3.26
N TYR A 307 12.49 11.55 2.43
CA TYR A 307 12.40 12.41 1.24
C TYR A 307 12.00 13.84 1.59
N HIS A 308 12.83 14.51 2.39
CA HIS A 308 12.69 15.92 2.78
C HIS A 308 13.68 16.78 1.99
N ARG A 309 13.35 18.07 1.76
CA ARG A 309 14.25 19.01 1.06
C ARG A 309 15.49 19.37 1.89
N SER A 310 15.40 19.30 3.22
CA SER A 310 16.53 19.55 4.14
C SER A 310 17.69 18.61 3.88
N GLN A 311 17.40 17.35 3.53
CA GLN A 311 18.39 16.29 3.31
C GLN A 311 19.52 16.69 2.36
N ARG A 312 19.30 17.66 1.47
CA ARG A 312 20.33 18.16 0.54
C ARG A 312 21.58 18.70 1.26
N LYS A 313 21.44 19.11 2.52
CA LYS A 313 22.50 19.57 3.42
C LYS A 313 22.85 18.55 4.51
N GLU A 314 22.42 17.31 4.36
CA GLU A 314 22.66 16.23 5.32
C GLU A 314 23.38 15.07 4.59
N PRO A 315 24.19 14.25 5.27
CA PRO A 315 24.65 12.99 4.69
C PRO A 315 23.47 12.00 4.52
N ALA A 316 23.61 11.03 3.61
CA ALA A 316 22.67 9.92 3.47
C ALA A 316 23.34 8.67 2.89
N LEU A 317 22.85 7.51 3.30
CA LEU A 317 23.24 6.17 2.86
C LEU A 317 22.04 5.47 2.21
N ALA A 318 22.31 4.68 1.17
CA ALA A 318 21.34 3.75 0.61
C ALA A 318 22.03 2.47 0.14
N VAL A 319 21.41 1.32 0.39
CA VAL A 319 21.89 0.01 -0.07
C VAL A 319 20.83 -0.59 -0.97
N CYS A 320 21.16 -0.73 -2.24
CA CYS A 320 20.26 -1.23 -3.29
C CYS A 320 20.66 -2.65 -3.70
N ILE A 321 19.84 -3.63 -3.32
CA ILE A 321 19.99 -5.05 -3.66
C ILE A 321 19.37 -5.29 -5.04
N ASP A 322 20.14 -5.89 -5.94
CA ASP A 322 19.72 -6.35 -7.27
C ASP A 322 19.31 -7.82 -7.16
N ASP A 323 18.05 -8.03 -6.77
CA ASP A 323 17.38 -9.32 -6.71
C ASP A 323 15.88 -9.14 -6.99
N ALA A 324 15.37 -9.88 -7.98
CA ALA A 324 13.98 -9.78 -8.42
C ALA A 324 12.97 -10.30 -7.37
N THR A 325 13.39 -11.24 -6.52
CA THR A 325 12.55 -11.86 -5.49
C THR A 325 12.31 -10.89 -4.34
N ILE A 326 13.38 -10.30 -3.79
CA ILE A 326 13.31 -9.27 -2.77
C ILE A 326 12.56 -8.03 -3.31
N PHE A 327 12.83 -7.63 -4.55
CA PHE A 327 12.10 -6.55 -5.23
C PHE A 327 10.58 -6.81 -5.25
N ALA A 328 10.15 -8.01 -5.66
CA ALA A 328 8.73 -8.36 -5.72
C ALA A 328 8.07 -8.23 -4.34
N ARG A 329 8.71 -8.77 -3.30
CA ARG A 329 8.20 -8.77 -1.92
C ARG A 329 7.96 -7.38 -1.33
N PHE A 330 8.74 -6.38 -1.72
CA PHE A 330 8.50 -4.99 -1.34
C PHE A 330 7.53 -4.26 -2.29
N ASN A 331 7.51 -4.62 -3.58
CA ASN A 331 6.50 -4.10 -4.51
C ASN A 331 5.08 -4.60 -4.12
N ASP A 332 4.95 -5.78 -3.52
CA ASP A 332 3.70 -6.33 -2.96
C ASP A 332 3.14 -5.47 -1.81
N PHE A 333 3.99 -4.79 -1.03
CA PHE A 333 3.53 -3.84 0.02
C PHE A 333 2.88 -2.58 -0.58
N VAL A 334 3.29 -2.18 -1.78
CA VAL A 334 2.72 -1.03 -2.51
C VAL A 334 1.33 -1.35 -3.05
N THR A 335 1.04 -2.63 -3.29
CA THR A 335 -0.21 -3.12 -3.88
C THR A 335 -1.12 -3.79 -2.84
N ALA A 336 -0.82 -3.60 -1.55
CA ALA A 336 -1.23 -4.53 -0.51
C ALA A 336 -2.75 -4.59 -0.26
N SER A 337 -3.28 -5.80 -0.48
CA SER A 337 -4.48 -6.38 0.14
C SER A 337 -5.86 -5.72 -0.10
N VAL A 338 -6.15 -5.32 -1.33
CA VAL A 338 -7.49 -5.59 -1.93
C VAL A 338 -7.29 -6.03 -3.38
N ALA A 339 -6.73 -7.21 -3.61
CA ALA A 339 -6.77 -7.81 -4.94
C ALA A 339 -8.21 -8.19 -5.30
N TRP A 340 -8.55 -8.26 -6.59
CA TRP A 340 -9.78 -8.94 -6.98
C TRP A 340 -9.72 -10.39 -6.52
N GLN A 341 -10.79 -10.86 -5.89
CA GLN A 341 -10.93 -12.23 -5.41
C GLN A 341 -12.20 -12.82 -6.01
N GLN A 342 -12.13 -14.10 -6.39
CA GLN A 342 -13.32 -14.82 -6.81
C GLN A 342 -14.27 -14.94 -5.62
N SER A 343 -15.55 -14.61 -5.84
CA SER A 343 -16.59 -14.79 -4.83
C SER A 343 -16.68 -16.29 -4.44
N PRO A 344 -16.73 -16.64 -3.14
CA PRO A 344 -16.84 -18.04 -2.72
C PRO A 344 -18.11 -18.76 -3.21
N ALA A 345 -19.17 -17.99 -3.53
CA ALA A 345 -20.39 -18.48 -4.12
C ALA A 345 -20.80 -17.66 -5.35
N GLN A 346 -21.61 -18.26 -6.23
CA GLN A 346 -22.18 -17.61 -7.41
C GLN A 346 -23.14 -16.47 -7.01
N ILE A 347 -23.26 -15.43 -7.84
CA ILE A 347 -24.21 -14.31 -7.62
C ILE A 347 -25.69 -14.74 -7.72
N THR A 348 -25.97 -15.99 -8.10
CA THR A 348 -27.30 -16.55 -8.27
C THR A 348 -27.88 -17.17 -7.00
N VAL A 349 -27.06 -17.43 -5.96
CA VAL A 349 -27.49 -18.07 -4.71
C VAL A 349 -27.51 -17.07 -3.55
N ASN A 350 -28.46 -17.18 -2.62
CA ASN A 350 -28.58 -16.21 -1.52
C ASN A 350 -27.38 -16.20 -0.55
N ASN A 351 -26.72 -17.34 -0.39
CA ASN A 351 -25.72 -17.58 0.66
C ASN A 351 -24.31 -17.69 0.11
N GLY A 352 -23.31 -17.27 0.89
CA GLY A 352 -21.88 -17.44 0.56
C GLY A 352 -21.24 -16.29 -0.23
N HIS A 353 -21.97 -15.20 -0.49
CA HIS A 353 -21.40 -13.97 -1.06
C HIS A 353 -21.95 -12.70 -0.40
N SER A 354 -21.20 -11.59 -0.51
CA SER A 354 -21.45 -10.33 0.22
C SER A 354 -22.82 -9.70 -0.09
N PHE A 355 -23.19 -9.62 -1.37
CA PHE A 355 -24.45 -8.99 -1.79
C PHE A 355 -25.71 -9.81 -1.45
N GLY A 356 -25.61 -11.14 -1.33
CA GLY A 356 -26.73 -11.96 -0.85
C GLY A 356 -26.98 -11.68 0.63
N LYS A 357 -25.93 -11.72 1.45
CA LYS A 357 -26.01 -11.36 2.88
C LYS A 357 -26.47 -9.91 3.11
N ALA A 358 -25.99 -8.96 2.33
CA ALA A 358 -26.40 -7.54 2.43
C ALA A 358 -27.87 -7.29 2.01
N LEU A 359 -28.51 -8.24 1.34
CA LEU A 359 -29.90 -8.16 0.87
C LEU A 359 -30.83 -9.15 1.57
N GLU A 360 -30.38 -9.83 2.63
CA GLU A 360 -31.18 -10.81 3.39
C GLU A 360 -32.50 -10.20 3.88
N HIS A 361 -32.45 -9.01 4.48
CA HIS A 361 -33.62 -8.24 4.93
C HIS A 361 -34.39 -7.51 3.81
N VAL A 362 -33.88 -7.54 2.57
CA VAL A 362 -34.59 -7.08 1.36
C VAL A 362 -35.34 -8.25 0.72
N ALA A 363 -34.86 -9.48 0.91
CA ALA A 363 -35.43 -10.71 0.35
C ALA A 363 -36.48 -11.39 1.26
N ALA A 364 -36.61 -10.95 2.51
CA ALA A 364 -37.60 -11.44 3.46
C ALA A 364 -38.13 -10.28 4.33
N VAL A 365 -39.27 -10.49 5.01
CA VAL A 365 -39.82 -9.51 5.95
C VAL A 365 -38.99 -9.48 7.23
N ASP A 366 -38.44 -8.32 7.54
CA ASP A 366 -37.58 -8.05 8.70
C ASP A 366 -38.03 -6.77 9.44
N GLN A 367 -37.61 -6.58 10.69
CA GLN A 367 -38.37 -5.79 11.67
C GLN A 367 -37.94 -4.35 12.03
N SER A 368 -36.77 -4.02 12.62
CA SER A 368 -35.38 -4.32 12.24
C SER A 368 -35.09 -3.62 10.89
N ALA A 369 -34.29 -4.14 9.97
CA ALA A 369 -33.85 -3.36 8.81
C ALA A 369 -35.03 -2.86 7.97
N LYS A 370 -34.98 -1.60 7.57
CA LYS A 370 -35.96 -0.89 6.72
C LYS A 370 -35.22 -0.37 5.49
N PHE A 371 -35.88 -0.35 4.33
CA PHE A 371 -35.22 -0.02 3.08
C PHE A 371 -36.06 0.79 2.09
N VAL A 372 -35.39 1.36 1.10
CA VAL A 372 -35.95 1.99 -0.11
C VAL A 372 -35.30 1.32 -1.30
N ALA A 373 -36.09 0.65 -2.15
CA ALA A 373 -35.60 0.04 -3.38
C ALA A 373 -36.04 0.84 -4.60
N TYR A 374 -35.10 1.15 -5.49
CA TYR A 374 -35.34 1.93 -6.69
C TYR A 374 -34.66 1.32 -7.92
N ASN A 375 -35.36 1.27 -9.05
CA ASN A 375 -34.86 0.69 -10.30
C ASN A 375 -35.67 1.21 -11.49
N ASN A 376 -35.02 1.54 -12.61
CA ASN A 376 -35.70 2.03 -13.82
C ASN A 376 -36.41 0.95 -14.66
N LYS A 377 -36.11 -0.34 -14.41
CA LYS A 377 -36.88 -1.52 -14.85
C LYS A 377 -37.04 -2.42 -13.61
N PRO A 378 -38.00 -2.14 -12.71
CA PRO A 378 -38.12 -2.88 -11.46
C PRO A 378 -38.63 -4.31 -11.68
N PRO A 379 -38.39 -5.23 -10.74
CA PRO A 379 -38.86 -6.62 -10.85
C PRO A 379 -40.37 -6.71 -11.06
N ASN A 380 -40.80 -7.67 -11.87
CA ASN A 380 -42.21 -7.98 -12.17
C ASN A 380 -43.01 -6.85 -12.86
N ALA A 381 -42.41 -5.68 -13.16
CA ALA A 381 -43.10 -4.59 -13.84
C ALA A 381 -43.04 -4.75 -15.37
N VAL A 382 -44.21 -4.64 -16.02
CA VAL A 382 -44.35 -4.68 -17.49
C VAL A 382 -44.58 -3.27 -18.01
N GLY A 383 -43.87 -2.87 -19.06
CA GLY A 383 -44.03 -1.56 -19.72
C GLY A 383 -43.51 -0.34 -18.95
N VAL A 384 -43.09 -0.49 -17.69
CA VAL A 384 -42.58 0.63 -16.88
C VAL A 384 -41.11 0.90 -17.18
N GLN A 385 -40.82 2.11 -17.69
CA GLN A 385 -39.47 2.65 -17.85
C GLN A 385 -39.44 4.12 -17.44
N THR A 386 -38.32 4.59 -16.88
CA THR A 386 -38.09 6.01 -16.59
C THR A 386 -36.90 6.56 -17.35
N ASN A 387 -36.83 7.89 -17.51
CA ASN A 387 -35.66 8.57 -18.08
C ASN A 387 -34.39 8.38 -17.20
N SER A 388 -34.54 7.98 -15.94
CA SER A 388 -33.45 7.61 -15.05
C SER A 388 -32.87 6.24 -15.40
N ASN A 389 -31.57 6.04 -15.19
CA ASN A 389 -30.97 4.70 -15.22
C ASN A 389 -30.63 4.17 -13.82
N SER A 390 -30.68 5.04 -12.81
CA SER A 390 -30.28 4.78 -11.44
C SER A 390 -31.03 3.58 -10.85
N LYS A 391 -30.28 2.65 -10.26
CA LYS A 391 -30.79 1.49 -9.52
C LYS A 391 -30.01 1.33 -8.23
N GLY A 392 -30.67 0.83 -7.19
CA GLY A 392 -30.05 0.66 -5.90
C GLY A 392 -31.04 0.45 -4.76
N ILE A 393 -30.46 0.32 -3.58
CA ILE A 393 -31.16 0.09 -2.33
C ILE A 393 -30.52 0.99 -1.26
N LEU A 394 -31.33 1.77 -0.56
CA LEU A 394 -30.95 2.39 0.72
C LEU A 394 -31.48 1.49 1.83
N ILE A 395 -30.63 1.11 2.78
CA ILE A 395 -30.98 0.26 3.94
C ILE A 395 -30.60 1.04 5.20
N MET A 396 -31.43 0.97 6.24
CA MET A 396 -31.15 1.50 7.57
C MET A 396 -31.73 0.57 8.64
N ASP A 397 -31.17 0.59 9.85
CA ASP A 397 -31.82 -0.02 11.02
C ASP A 397 -32.21 1.08 12.02
N PRO A 398 -33.49 1.50 12.07
CA PRO A 398 -33.95 2.57 12.97
C PRO A 398 -33.92 2.17 14.46
N ARG A 399 -33.41 0.98 14.80
CA ARG A 399 -33.19 0.51 16.18
C ARG A 399 -31.71 0.53 16.59
N ALA A 400 -30.80 0.77 15.66
CA ALA A 400 -29.37 0.86 15.90
C ALA A 400 -28.91 2.32 15.83
N ASP A 401 -27.81 2.65 16.52
CA ASP A 401 -27.24 3.99 16.46
C ASP A 401 -26.55 4.24 15.11
N ASP A 402 -27.19 5.04 14.25
CA ASP A 402 -26.60 5.66 13.04
C ASP A 402 -26.08 4.65 12.00
N SER A 403 -26.87 3.60 11.75
CA SER A 403 -26.51 2.43 10.94
C SER A 403 -27.26 2.37 9.61
N ALA A 404 -26.55 2.65 8.50
CA ALA A 404 -27.11 2.58 7.15
C ALA A 404 -26.15 1.97 6.11
N ALA A 405 -26.72 1.53 5.00
CA ALA A 405 -25.99 1.09 3.82
C ALA A 405 -26.64 1.60 2.54
N TRP A 406 -25.81 1.92 1.54
CA TRP A 406 -26.26 2.27 0.20
C TRP A 406 -25.65 1.32 -0.83
N ILE A 407 -26.52 0.57 -1.51
CA ILE A 407 -26.17 -0.32 -2.60
C ILE A 407 -26.54 0.35 -3.93
N ILE A 408 -25.62 0.35 -4.88
CA ILE A 408 -25.80 0.83 -6.26
C ILE A 408 -25.47 -0.33 -7.19
N HIS A 409 -26.29 -0.57 -8.21
CA HIS A 409 -26.06 -1.64 -9.18
C HIS A 409 -26.55 -1.30 -10.58
N THR A 410 -26.15 -2.10 -11.58
CA THR A 410 -26.61 -1.94 -12.97
C THR A 410 -27.73 -2.91 -13.38
N VAL A 411 -27.95 -3.99 -12.62
CA VAL A 411 -28.90 -5.08 -12.93
C VAL A 411 -30.37 -4.60 -13.00
N PRO A 412 -31.05 -4.68 -14.16
CA PRO A 412 -32.50 -4.49 -14.25
C PRO A 412 -33.27 -5.68 -13.65
N GLY A 413 -34.50 -5.45 -13.16
CA GLY A 413 -35.34 -6.51 -12.60
C GLY A 413 -34.92 -7.02 -11.21
N PHE A 414 -34.03 -6.30 -10.52
CA PHE A 414 -33.42 -6.69 -9.25
C PHE A 414 -33.39 -5.50 -8.26
N PRO A 415 -33.41 -5.74 -6.93
CA PRO A 415 -33.82 -6.98 -6.25
C PRO A 415 -35.34 -7.09 -6.12
N LYS A 416 -35.88 -8.31 -5.99
CA LYS A 416 -37.30 -8.52 -5.66
C LYS A 416 -37.53 -8.16 -4.18
N ALA A 417 -38.17 -7.03 -3.92
CA ALA A 417 -38.44 -6.58 -2.55
C ALA A 417 -39.43 -7.54 -1.85
N LEU A 418 -39.08 -7.95 -0.62
CA LEU A 418 -39.81 -8.88 0.24
C LEU A 418 -40.10 -10.25 -0.42
N GLN A 419 -39.23 -10.69 -1.32
CA GLN A 419 -39.31 -12.01 -1.97
C GLN A 419 -37.92 -12.65 -2.03
N ALA A 420 -37.89 -13.99 -1.98
CA ALA A 420 -36.65 -14.77 -1.98
C ALA A 420 -35.64 -14.29 -3.03
N TYR A 421 -34.36 -14.23 -2.61
CA TYR A 421 -33.26 -13.75 -3.44
C TYR A 421 -33.21 -14.48 -4.78
N ALA A 422 -33.27 -13.71 -5.86
CA ALA A 422 -33.22 -14.23 -7.23
C ALA A 422 -32.49 -13.24 -8.14
N PHE A 423 -31.39 -13.69 -8.73
CA PHE A 423 -30.70 -12.96 -9.78
C PHE A 423 -31.43 -13.16 -11.13
N PRO A 424 -31.68 -12.11 -11.93
CA PRO A 424 -32.40 -12.25 -13.20
C PRO A 424 -31.62 -13.08 -14.23
N ALA A 425 -32.26 -14.13 -14.79
CA ALA A 425 -31.60 -15.05 -15.71
C ALA A 425 -31.08 -14.37 -17.00
N GLU A 426 -31.82 -13.39 -17.53
CA GLU A 426 -31.42 -12.57 -18.72
C GLU A 426 -30.13 -11.76 -18.51
N GLU A 427 -29.70 -11.59 -17.26
CA GLU A 427 -28.58 -10.74 -16.85
C GLU A 427 -27.35 -11.57 -16.42
N ILE A 428 -27.45 -12.90 -16.32
CA ILE A 428 -26.33 -13.78 -15.97
C ILE A 428 -25.21 -13.74 -17.03
N ALA A 429 -25.57 -13.57 -18.30
CA ALA A 429 -24.62 -13.53 -19.41
C ALA A 429 -23.92 -12.16 -19.60
N LYS A 430 -24.12 -11.21 -18.66
CA LYS A 430 -23.68 -9.82 -18.80
C LYS A 430 -22.75 -9.38 -17.67
N GLY A 431 -21.81 -8.51 -17.99
CA GLY A 431 -21.01 -7.76 -17.03
C GLY A 431 -21.87 -6.75 -16.26
N HIS A 432 -21.81 -6.82 -14.93
CA HIS A 432 -22.53 -5.93 -14.03
C HIS A 432 -21.61 -5.36 -12.96
N LEU A 433 -21.90 -4.14 -12.54
CA LEU A 433 -21.22 -3.48 -11.43
C LEU A 433 -22.16 -3.38 -10.24
N PHE A 434 -21.63 -3.71 -9.06
CA PHE A 434 -22.25 -3.50 -7.77
C PHE A 434 -21.29 -2.73 -6.85
N VAL A 435 -21.83 -1.77 -6.10
CA VAL A 435 -21.10 -1.00 -5.08
C VAL A 435 -21.96 -0.97 -3.83
N CYS A 436 -21.41 -1.35 -2.67
CA CYS A 436 -22.04 -1.19 -1.37
C CYS A 436 -21.21 -0.26 -0.50
N LEU A 437 -21.85 0.75 0.10
CA LEU A 437 -21.23 1.69 1.02
C LEU A 437 -21.96 1.63 2.36
N THR A 438 -21.30 1.10 3.41
CA THR A 438 -21.75 1.30 4.80
C THR A 438 -21.54 2.76 5.17
N ILE A 439 -22.61 3.44 5.56
CA ILE A 439 -22.67 4.88 5.80
C ILE A 439 -23.37 5.16 7.13
N LYS A 440 -23.17 6.37 7.63
CA LYS A 440 -23.96 6.92 8.73
C LYS A 440 -25.33 7.35 8.23
N GLU A 441 -26.37 7.12 9.03
CA GLU A 441 -27.74 7.50 8.71
C GLU A 441 -27.89 9.01 8.47
N GLU A 442 -27.12 9.86 9.15
CA GLU A 442 -27.11 11.32 8.93
C GLU A 442 -26.93 11.70 7.44
N GLN A 443 -26.32 10.81 6.64
CA GLN A 443 -26.03 11.02 5.22
C GLN A 443 -27.18 10.60 4.28
N LEU A 444 -28.21 9.92 4.79
CA LEU A 444 -29.34 9.45 3.98
C LEU A 444 -30.08 10.61 3.29
N ASP A 445 -30.27 11.75 3.95
CA ASP A 445 -30.94 12.91 3.35
C ASP A 445 -30.10 13.56 2.24
N VAL A 446 -28.77 13.54 2.38
CA VAL A 446 -27.82 13.99 1.35
C VAL A 446 -27.88 13.10 0.10
N ILE A 447 -27.98 11.79 0.28
CA ILE A 447 -28.14 10.84 -0.82
C ILE A 447 -29.54 10.96 -1.44
N ALA A 448 -30.60 11.10 -0.63
CA ALA A 448 -31.96 11.30 -1.11
C ALA A 448 -32.09 12.57 -1.97
N HIS A 449 -31.41 13.67 -1.62
CA HIS A 449 -31.32 14.86 -2.46
C HIS A 449 -30.71 14.55 -3.84
N ALA A 450 -29.61 13.77 -3.88
CA ALA A 450 -29.02 13.34 -5.14
C ALA A 450 -29.98 12.49 -5.97
N LEU A 451 -30.74 11.60 -5.34
CA LEU A 451 -31.74 10.76 -5.98
C LEU A 451 -32.94 11.57 -6.50
N ARG A 452 -33.47 12.56 -5.75
CA ARG A 452 -34.55 13.46 -6.23
C ARG A 452 -34.21 14.14 -7.55
N ILE A 453 -32.96 14.54 -7.73
CA ILE A 453 -32.48 15.18 -8.97
C ILE A 453 -32.49 14.22 -10.16
N VAL A 454 -32.22 12.93 -9.95
CA VAL A 454 -32.19 11.92 -11.02
C VAL A 454 -33.51 11.18 -11.20
N ARG A 455 -34.48 11.38 -10.30
CA ARG A 455 -35.86 10.85 -10.34
C ARG A 455 -35.90 9.34 -10.66
N PRO A 456 -35.27 8.48 -9.85
CA PRO A 456 -35.42 7.05 -10.02
C PRO A 456 -36.85 6.64 -9.66
N LEU A 457 -37.31 5.51 -10.22
CA LEU A 457 -38.56 4.90 -9.77
C LEU A 457 -38.30 4.14 -8.47
N VAL A 458 -38.79 4.67 -7.36
CA VAL A 458 -38.93 3.93 -6.10
C VAL A 458 -40.11 2.97 -6.28
N TYR A 459 -39.88 1.67 -6.10
CA TYR A 459 -40.92 0.64 -6.25
C TYR A 459 -41.23 -0.08 -4.92
N HIS A 460 -40.45 0.16 -3.88
CA HIS A 460 -40.71 -0.28 -2.52
C HIS A 460 -40.07 0.67 -1.51
N HIS A 461 -40.78 0.97 -0.43
CA HIS A 461 -40.17 1.45 0.81
C HIS A 461 -41.01 1.01 2.03
N ASP A 462 -40.34 0.79 3.16
CA ASP A 462 -40.98 0.52 4.46
C ASP A 462 -40.43 1.42 5.59
N ILE A 463 -39.68 2.48 5.23
CA ILE A 463 -39.11 3.45 6.17
C ILE A 463 -40.19 4.05 7.10
N PRO A 464 -40.02 4.03 8.44
CA PRO A 464 -40.99 4.57 9.38
C PRO A 464 -41.27 6.06 9.19
N ALA A 465 -42.50 6.49 9.45
CA ALA A 465 -42.92 7.89 9.28
C ALA A 465 -42.10 8.88 10.13
N THR A 466 -41.54 8.46 11.26
CA THR A 466 -40.61 9.27 12.08
C THR A 466 -39.35 9.63 11.28
N GLU A 467 -38.70 8.64 10.68
CA GLU A 467 -37.50 8.79 9.85
C GLU A 467 -37.78 9.52 8.53
N VAL A 468 -38.95 9.29 7.94
CA VAL A 468 -39.35 10.05 6.75
C VAL A 468 -39.55 11.53 7.11
N ASN A 469 -40.20 11.85 8.23
CA ASN A 469 -40.50 13.23 8.59
C ASN A 469 -39.28 14.02 9.09
N SER A 470 -38.26 13.37 9.65
CA SER A 470 -36.99 14.02 10.03
C SER A 470 -36.08 14.35 8.84
N ARG A 471 -36.36 13.81 7.64
CA ARG A 471 -35.49 13.85 6.46
C ARG A 471 -36.23 14.42 5.23
N PRO A 472 -36.23 15.76 5.01
CA PRO A 472 -37.06 16.41 3.99
C PRO A 472 -36.79 15.93 2.55
N ASN A 473 -35.55 15.59 2.19
CA ASN A 473 -35.25 15.06 0.86
C ASN A 473 -35.64 13.58 0.74
N LEU A 474 -35.56 12.80 1.81
CA LEU A 474 -36.10 11.43 1.82
C LEU A 474 -37.62 11.45 1.64
N LYS A 475 -38.33 12.28 2.42
CA LYS A 475 -39.78 12.48 2.30
C LYS A 475 -40.21 12.84 0.88
N ASN A 476 -39.55 13.82 0.28
CA ASN A 476 -39.89 14.25 -1.07
C ASN A 476 -39.51 13.20 -2.13
N LEU A 477 -38.46 12.41 -1.93
CA LEU A 477 -38.13 11.27 -2.81
C LEU A 477 -39.23 10.20 -2.76
N LEU A 478 -39.68 9.81 -1.57
CA LEU A 478 -40.69 8.76 -1.38
C LEU A 478 -42.08 9.20 -1.84
N ASN A 479 -42.43 10.48 -1.66
CA ASN A 479 -43.67 11.06 -2.17
C ASN A 479 -43.69 11.26 -3.71
N GLY A 480 -42.61 10.94 -4.42
CA GLY A 480 -42.48 11.17 -5.86
C GLY A 480 -42.44 12.64 -6.26
N ASP A 481 -42.11 13.55 -5.33
CA ASP A 481 -42.03 14.98 -5.62
C ASP A 481 -40.92 15.28 -6.62
N SER A 482 -41.36 15.59 -7.83
CA SER A 482 -40.49 15.89 -8.95
C SER A 482 -39.96 17.34 -8.96
N THR A 483 -40.40 18.21 -8.03
CA THR A 483 -39.97 19.61 -8.01
C THR A 483 -38.52 19.74 -7.56
N VAL A 484 -37.68 20.19 -8.51
CA VAL A 484 -36.25 20.44 -8.30
C VAL A 484 -35.96 21.84 -8.81
N LEU A 485 -35.77 22.77 -7.87
CA LEU A 485 -35.32 24.13 -8.19
C LEU A 485 -33.82 24.12 -8.56
N PRO A 486 -33.33 25.12 -9.31
CA PRO A 486 -31.90 25.27 -9.55
C PRO A 486 -31.09 25.35 -8.24
N PRO A 487 -29.87 24.79 -8.17
CA PRO A 487 -29.10 24.23 -9.29
C PRO A 487 -29.52 22.80 -9.68
N LEU A 488 -29.77 22.59 -10.98
CA LEU A 488 -30.12 21.28 -11.57
C LEU A 488 -28.95 20.27 -11.65
N THR A 489 -27.87 20.54 -10.92
CA THR A 489 -26.70 19.67 -10.75
C THR A 489 -26.15 19.85 -9.34
N ILE A 490 -25.84 18.76 -8.65
CA ILE A 490 -25.18 18.82 -7.34
C ILE A 490 -23.88 18.01 -7.32
N SER A 491 -23.09 18.31 -6.29
CA SER A 491 -21.87 17.62 -5.90
C SER A 491 -21.87 17.64 -4.38
N LYS A 492 -22.02 16.48 -3.74
CA LYS A 492 -22.11 16.36 -2.27
C LYS A 492 -21.13 15.30 -1.79
N GLY A 493 -20.33 15.64 -0.79
CA GLY A 493 -19.45 14.69 -0.12
C GLY A 493 -20.24 13.78 0.81
N ILE A 494 -19.86 12.51 0.82
CA ILE A 494 -20.27 11.48 1.79
C ILE A 494 -19.01 10.75 2.29
N LYS A 495 -19.13 9.97 3.35
CA LYS A 495 -18.03 9.20 3.96
C LYS A 495 -18.56 7.86 4.46
N THR A 496 -17.80 6.77 4.29
CA THR A 496 -18.18 5.49 4.89
C THR A 496 -18.08 5.54 6.42
N ALA A 497 -18.85 4.68 7.11
CA ALA A 497 -19.01 4.69 8.57
C ALA A 497 -17.74 4.32 9.37
N ALA A 498 -16.73 3.72 8.72
CA ALA A 498 -15.49 3.30 9.36
C ALA A 498 -14.65 4.47 9.92
N SER A 499 -13.60 4.15 10.69
CA SER A 499 -12.66 5.13 11.22
C SER A 499 -11.20 4.73 10.89
N PRO A 500 -10.48 5.46 10.00
CA PRO A 500 -10.96 6.56 9.16
C PRO A 500 -11.77 6.06 7.95
N GLY A 501 -13.01 6.52 7.81
CA GLY A 501 -13.87 6.17 6.67
C GLY A 501 -13.42 6.79 5.34
N ILE A 502 -13.70 6.08 4.26
CA ILE A 502 -13.38 6.43 2.88
C ILE A 502 -14.28 7.59 2.44
N LYS A 503 -13.71 8.59 1.77
CA LYS A 503 -14.48 9.71 1.21
C LYS A 503 -15.08 9.33 -0.13
N ALA A 504 -16.32 9.73 -0.39
CA ALA A 504 -16.89 9.69 -1.74
C ALA A 504 -17.63 10.99 -2.04
N THR A 505 -17.85 11.27 -3.32
CA THR A 505 -18.66 12.40 -3.79
C THR A 505 -19.76 11.89 -4.70
N VAL A 506 -21.00 12.23 -4.33
CA VAL A 506 -22.18 11.97 -5.15
C VAL A 506 -22.39 13.17 -6.07
N PHE A 507 -22.45 12.89 -7.36
CA PHE A 507 -22.78 13.83 -8.42
C PHE A 507 -24.12 13.43 -9.03
N SER A 508 -25.01 14.39 -9.21
CA SER A 508 -26.20 14.18 -10.04
C SER A 508 -26.48 15.36 -10.94
N LYS A 509 -27.12 15.06 -12.08
CA LYS A 509 -27.71 16.03 -13.00
C LYS A 509 -29.18 15.70 -13.25
N GLY A 510 -30.01 16.74 -13.27
CA GLY A 510 -31.39 16.63 -13.71
C GLY A 510 -31.53 16.73 -15.23
N GLU A 511 -32.64 16.22 -15.75
CA GLU A 511 -32.97 16.21 -17.19
C GLU A 511 -32.86 17.60 -17.85
N LYS A 512 -33.36 18.63 -17.16
CA LYS A 512 -33.37 20.02 -17.62
C LYS A 512 -32.00 20.72 -17.56
N SER A 513 -30.92 20.06 -17.11
CA SER A 513 -29.60 20.67 -16.98
C SER A 513 -28.86 20.88 -18.30
N GLY A 514 -29.16 20.10 -19.34
CA GLY A 514 -28.47 20.16 -20.64
C GLY A 514 -27.01 19.67 -20.63
N TYR A 515 -26.50 19.19 -19.49
CA TYR A 515 -25.11 18.74 -19.33
C TYR A 515 -25.00 17.23 -19.56
N GLU A 516 -23.86 16.76 -20.07
CA GLU A 516 -23.50 15.34 -19.99
C GLU A 516 -22.63 15.10 -18.74
N MET A 517 -22.67 13.88 -18.19
CA MET A 517 -22.09 13.60 -16.88
C MET A 517 -20.56 13.70 -16.88
N PHE A 518 -19.90 13.26 -17.95
CA PHE A 518 -18.46 12.99 -17.93
C PHE A 518 -17.62 14.28 -18.04
N LYS A 519 -17.82 15.09 -19.08
CA LYS A 519 -17.05 16.33 -19.29
C LYS A 519 -17.64 17.54 -18.57
N LYS A 520 -18.96 17.72 -18.58
CA LYS A 520 -19.62 18.92 -18.02
C LYS A 520 -19.86 18.84 -16.51
N VAL A 521 -19.95 17.65 -15.92
CA VAL A 521 -20.05 17.47 -14.46
C VAL A 521 -18.74 16.93 -13.88
N LEU A 522 -18.39 15.66 -14.11
CA LEU A 522 -17.28 14.98 -13.44
C LEU A 522 -15.91 15.64 -13.68
N SER A 523 -15.40 15.67 -14.91
CA SER A 523 -14.09 16.29 -15.23
C SER A 523 -13.99 17.76 -14.79
N ARG A 524 -15.09 18.53 -14.91
CA ARG A 524 -15.14 19.92 -14.45
C ARG A 524 -15.08 20.07 -12.92
N LYS A 525 -15.74 19.21 -12.16
CA LYS A 525 -15.78 19.28 -10.69
C LYS A 525 -14.53 18.65 -10.06
N LEU A 526 -14.11 17.49 -10.56
CA LEU A 526 -12.91 16.78 -10.10
C LEU A 526 -11.60 17.47 -10.53
N LYS A 527 -11.60 18.18 -11.66
CA LYS A 527 -10.41 18.85 -12.24
C LYS A 527 -9.26 17.85 -12.52
N LYS A 528 -9.60 16.71 -13.12
CA LYS A 528 -8.71 15.59 -13.47
C LYS A 528 -9.00 15.11 -14.88
N ASP A 529 -8.03 14.46 -15.51
CA ASP A 529 -8.31 13.59 -16.65
C ASP A 529 -9.14 12.38 -16.17
N LEU A 530 -9.98 11.84 -17.04
CA LEU A 530 -10.78 10.63 -16.81
C LEU A 530 -10.48 9.59 -17.89
N LYS A 531 -10.18 8.36 -17.49
CA LYS A 531 -10.29 7.17 -18.33
C LYS A 531 -11.67 6.56 -18.10
N VAL A 532 -12.45 6.32 -19.16
CA VAL A 532 -13.87 5.96 -19.05
C VAL A 532 -14.17 4.64 -19.74
N TRP A 533 -14.76 3.70 -19.00
CA TRP A 533 -15.34 2.45 -19.51
C TRP A 533 -16.85 2.65 -19.65
N THR A 534 -17.34 2.55 -20.88
CA THR A 534 -18.72 2.86 -21.25
C THR A 534 -18.98 2.48 -22.71
N THR A 535 -20.20 2.04 -22.99
CA THR A 535 -20.78 2.12 -24.34
C THR A 535 -20.85 3.59 -24.78
N ARG A 536 -20.74 3.83 -26.09
CA ARG A 536 -20.59 5.17 -26.66
C ARG A 536 -21.29 5.29 -28.01
N ASP A 537 -21.83 6.47 -28.30
CA ASP A 537 -22.40 6.76 -29.61
C ASP A 537 -21.32 7.30 -30.58
N THR A 538 -21.65 7.38 -31.88
CA THR A 538 -20.72 7.92 -32.90
C THR A 538 -20.49 9.43 -32.79
N LYS A 539 -21.13 10.12 -31.83
CA LYS A 539 -21.15 11.59 -31.72
C LYS A 539 -20.27 12.11 -30.59
N LEU A 540 -20.05 11.34 -29.53
CA LEU A 540 -19.14 11.68 -28.43
C LEU A 540 -17.83 10.90 -28.54
N LYS A 541 -16.75 11.62 -28.87
CA LYS A 541 -15.38 11.08 -28.93
C LYS A 541 -14.59 11.41 -27.65
N GLY A 542 -13.39 10.84 -27.54
CA GLY A 542 -12.39 11.27 -26.56
C GLY A 542 -12.00 12.74 -26.80
N ASP A 543 -11.79 13.50 -25.73
CA ASP A 543 -11.69 14.96 -25.76
C ASP A 543 -10.50 15.41 -24.91
N CYS A 544 -9.39 15.80 -25.56
CA CYS A 544 -8.18 16.28 -24.90
C CYS A 544 -7.98 17.81 -25.05
N ARG A 545 -9.06 18.58 -25.26
CA ARG A 545 -8.94 20.02 -25.58
C ARG A 545 -8.58 20.91 -24.38
N ILE A 546 -8.53 20.34 -23.17
CA ILE A 546 -8.27 21.07 -21.93
C ILE A 546 -7.27 20.29 -21.10
N LEU A 547 -6.03 20.78 -21.02
CA LEU A 547 -4.95 20.17 -20.25
C LEU A 547 -5.39 19.86 -18.81
N GLY A 548 -5.21 18.60 -18.38
CA GLY A 548 -5.56 18.12 -17.04
C GLY A 548 -7.07 17.92 -16.80
N ARG A 549 -7.89 17.95 -17.85
CA ARG A 549 -9.34 17.65 -17.83
C ARG A 549 -9.79 16.80 -19.03
N ASN A 550 -8.90 15.97 -19.55
CA ASN A 550 -9.12 15.12 -20.72
C ASN A 550 -10.16 14.03 -20.45
N ILE A 551 -10.92 13.63 -21.49
CA ILE A 551 -11.74 12.40 -21.49
C ILE A 551 -11.07 11.39 -22.42
N LYS A 552 -10.44 10.38 -21.85
CA LYS A 552 -9.85 9.23 -22.55
C LYS A 552 -10.84 8.07 -22.48
N LEU A 553 -11.14 7.44 -23.61
CA LEU A 553 -12.10 6.32 -23.67
C LEU A 553 -11.33 5.02 -23.62
N ILE A 554 -11.65 4.12 -22.69
CA ILE A 554 -10.97 2.82 -22.56
C ILE A 554 -11.34 1.96 -23.78
N THR A 555 -10.39 1.19 -24.30
CA THR A 555 -10.60 0.23 -25.41
C THR A 555 -11.20 -1.08 -24.90
N SER A 556 -12.13 -1.67 -25.67
CA SER A 556 -12.59 -3.05 -25.44
C SER A 556 -11.64 -4.04 -26.13
N PRO A 557 -11.37 -5.23 -25.55
CA PRO A 557 -11.87 -5.71 -24.26
C PRO A 557 -11.03 -5.21 -23.06
N ILE A 558 -11.64 -5.24 -21.89
CA ILE A 558 -10.93 -5.27 -20.59
C ILE A 558 -10.85 -6.72 -20.08
N SER A 559 -9.92 -6.98 -19.16
CA SER A 559 -9.85 -8.26 -18.45
C SER A 559 -10.12 -8.06 -16.96
N VAL A 560 -11.16 -8.72 -16.45
CA VAL A 560 -11.57 -8.74 -15.05
C VAL A 560 -11.07 -10.05 -14.44
N SER A 561 -9.91 -10.01 -13.80
CA SER A 561 -9.28 -11.20 -13.16
C SER A 561 -9.01 -12.39 -14.11
N GLY A 562 -8.91 -12.14 -15.41
CA GLY A 562 -8.79 -13.17 -16.45
C GLY A 562 -9.99 -13.21 -17.40
N ASP A 563 -11.20 -12.87 -16.92
CA ASP A 563 -12.42 -12.89 -17.72
C ASP A 563 -12.48 -11.70 -18.67
N ALA A 564 -12.74 -11.96 -19.96
CA ALA A 564 -12.81 -10.91 -20.97
C ALA A 564 -14.19 -10.23 -20.97
N SER A 565 -14.22 -8.90 -20.85
CA SER A 565 -15.44 -8.09 -20.87
C SER A 565 -15.38 -7.06 -22.00
N THR A 566 -16.49 -6.93 -22.73
CA THR A 566 -16.63 -6.12 -23.96
C THR A 566 -17.82 -5.16 -23.84
N PHE A 567 -17.94 -4.19 -24.76
CA PHE A 567 -19.07 -3.25 -24.74
C PHE A 567 -20.43 -3.88 -25.07
N GLU A 568 -20.41 -5.06 -25.68
CA GLU A 568 -21.59 -5.81 -26.10
C GLU A 568 -22.13 -6.69 -24.96
N ASN A 569 -21.25 -7.16 -24.06
CA ASN A 569 -21.64 -7.99 -22.92
C ASN A 569 -21.61 -7.25 -21.57
N ASP A 570 -20.98 -6.07 -21.44
CA ASP A 570 -20.94 -5.30 -20.19
C ASP A 570 -21.94 -4.13 -20.18
N VAL A 571 -22.83 -4.10 -19.20
CA VAL A 571 -23.77 -2.97 -19.00
C VAL A 571 -23.34 -2.01 -17.89
N SER A 572 -22.10 -2.12 -17.41
CA SER A 572 -21.49 -1.18 -16.46
C SER A 572 -20.97 0.10 -17.13
N GLN A 573 -20.94 1.19 -16.36
CA GLN A 573 -20.26 2.42 -16.74
C GLN A 573 -19.43 2.89 -15.54
N TRP A 574 -18.14 3.08 -15.75
CA TRP A 574 -17.24 3.54 -14.71
C TRP A 574 -16.11 4.40 -15.27
N ALA A 575 -15.47 5.17 -14.39
CA ALA A 575 -14.34 6.01 -14.76
C ALA A 575 -13.28 6.02 -13.66
N VAL A 576 -12.02 6.18 -14.06
CA VAL A 576 -10.88 6.36 -13.14
C VAL A 576 -10.10 7.62 -13.50
N THR A 577 -9.53 8.28 -12.50
CA THR A 577 -8.87 9.60 -12.67
C THR A 577 -7.40 9.50 -13.08
N GLU A 578 -6.84 10.53 -13.70
CA GLU A 578 -5.40 10.63 -14.01
C GLU A 578 -4.88 12.06 -13.77
N PRO A 579 -3.80 12.26 -12.96
CA PRO A 579 -3.22 11.31 -12.01
C PRO A 579 -4.25 10.92 -10.93
N GLY A 580 -4.32 9.63 -10.62
CA GLY A 580 -5.52 9.03 -10.04
C GLY A 580 -5.45 8.64 -8.58
N ASN A 581 -6.59 8.82 -7.92
CA ASN A 581 -6.94 8.36 -6.58
C ASN A 581 -8.46 8.15 -6.45
N ILE A 582 -9.21 8.29 -7.56
CA ILE A 582 -10.67 8.30 -7.58
C ILE A 582 -11.16 7.32 -8.64
N PHE A 583 -12.04 6.42 -8.22
CA PHE A 583 -12.91 5.58 -9.04
C PHE A 583 -14.33 6.16 -9.01
N CYS A 584 -15.04 6.15 -10.13
CA CYS A 584 -16.44 6.55 -10.22
C CYS A 584 -17.29 5.44 -10.82
N ALA A 585 -18.41 5.09 -10.18
CA ALA A 585 -19.52 4.37 -10.81
C ALA A 585 -20.50 5.39 -11.41
N ILE A 586 -21.00 5.18 -12.62
CA ILE A 586 -21.93 6.06 -13.34
C ILE A 586 -23.14 5.23 -13.81
N ASP A 587 -24.35 5.81 -13.81
CA ASP A 587 -25.58 5.09 -14.23
C ASP A 587 -25.93 5.24 -15.72
N LYS A 588 -25.31 6.20 -16.43
CA LYS A 588 -25.60 6.55 -17.82
C LYS A 588 -24.37 6.39 -18.73
N PRO A 589 -24.54 5.81 -19.94
CA PRO A 589 -23.47 5.70 -20.92
C PRO A 589 -23.08 7.04 -21.54
N TYR A 590 -21.90 7.10 -22.15
CA TYR A 590 -21.37 8.27 -22.84
C TYR A 590 -22.01 8.48 -24.22
N HIS A 591 -23.33 8.65 -24.22
CA HIS A 591 -24.14 9.01 -25.40
C HIS A 591 -24.49 10.50 -25.38
N ARG A 592 -24.66 11.13 -26.55
CA ARG A 592 -25.08 12.54 -26.67
C ARG A 592 -26.52 12.78 -26.21
N SER A 593 -27.38 11.75 -26.27
CA SER A 593 -28.77 11.81 -25.79
C SER A 593 -28.86 12.18 -24.31
N GLN A 594 -27.91 11.71 -23.49
CA GLN A 594 -27.90 11.85 -22.04
C GLN A 594 -28.03 13.30 -21.52
N ARG A 595 -27.76 14.30 -22.38
CA ARG A 595 -27.92 15.73 -22.04
C ARG A 595 -29.39 16.11 -21.77
N LYS A 596 -30.34 15.32 -22.28
CA LYS A 596 -31.78 15.43 -22.05
C LYS A 596 -32.30 14.31 -21.14
N GLU A 597 -31.43 13.74 -20.32
CA GLU A 597 -31.75 12.66 -19.38
C GLU A 597 -31.15 13.03 -18.01
N PRO A 598 -31.71 12.58 -16.89
CA PRO A 598 -31.00 12.60 -15.61
C PRO A 598 -29.77 11.66 -15.64
N ALA A 599 -28.83 11.85 -14.71
CA ALA A 599 -27.74 10.88 -14.45
C ALA A 599 -27.17 11.04 -13.04
N LEU A 600 -26.69 9.93 -12.48
CA LEU A 600 -26.03 9.80 -11.18
C LEU A 600 -24.60 9.28 -11.37
N ALA A 601 -23.68 9.75 -10.55
CA ALA A 601 -22.34 9.19 -10.44
C ALA A 601 -21.86 9.26 -8.99
N VAL A 602 -21.20 8.20 -8.52
CA VAL A 602 -20.61 8.12 -7.18
C VAL A 602 -19.13 7.88 -7.33
N CYS A 603 -18.34 8.88 -6.94
CA CYS A 603 -16.89 8.88 -7.06
C CYS A 603 -16.23 8.67 -5.70
N ILE A 604 -15.62 7.52 -5.50
CA ILE A 604 -14.92 7.10 -4.29
C ILE A 604 -13.45 7.56 -4.39
N ASP A 605 -12.99 8.34 -3.40
CA ASP A 605 -11.61 8.78 -3.24
C ASP A 605 -10.86 7.74 -2.39
N ASP A 606 -10.41 6.69 -3.06
CA ASP A 606 -9.61 5.61 -2.52
C ASP A 606 -8.61 5.12 -3.57
N ALA A 607 -7.31 5.13 -3.21
CA ALA A 607 -6.23 4.78 -4.13
C ALA A 607 -6.20 3.28 -4.48
N THR A 608 -6.68 2.41 -3.60
CA THR A 608 -6.68 0.95 -3.78
C THR A 608 -7.77 0.55 -4.76
N ILE A 609 -9.01 1.04 -4.57
CA ILE A 609 -10.13 0.84 -5.50
C ILE A 609 -9.78 1.45 -6.87
N PHE A 610 -9.22 2.67 -6.89
CA PHE A 610 -8.73 3.29 -8.12
C PHE A 610 -7.74 2.40 -8.87
N ALA A 611 -6.74 1.82 -8.18
CA ALA A 611 -5.74 0.97 -8.79
C ALA A 611 -6.40 -0.25 -9.45
N ARG A 612 -7.33 -0.94 -8.77
CA ARG A 612 -7.98 -2.15 -9.28
C ARG A 612 -8.84 -1.97 -10.52
N PHE A 613 -9.47 -0.81 -10.69
CA PHE A 613 -10.16 -0.48 -11.94
C PHE A 613 -9.22 0.08 -13.00
N ASN A 614 -8.11 0.73 -12.62
CA ASN A 614 -7.08 1.13 -13.57
C ASN A 614 -6.27 -0.07 -14.12
N ASP A 615 -6.10 -1.14 -13.35
CA ASP A 615 -5.44 -2.39 -13.76
C ASP A 615 -6.19 -3.09 -14.92
N PHE A 616 -7.51 -2.89 -15.03
CA PHE A 616 -8.31 -3.38 -16.16
C PHE A 616 -8.02 -2.65 -17.49
N VAL A 617 -7.37 -1.48 -17.46
CA VAL A 617 -7.19 -0.63 -18.63
C VAL A 617 -6.04 -1.10 -19.51
N THR A 618 -6.38 -1.94 -20.49
CA THR A 618 -5.48 -2.43 -21.54
C THR A 618 -5.03 -1.34 -22.51
N GLY A 619 -5.88 -0.33 -22.75
CA GLY A 619 -5.61 0.78 -23.66
C GLY A 619 -6.67 1.88 -23.59
N THR A 620 -6.43 2.98 -24.30
CA THR A 620 -7.41 4.06 -24.48
C THR A 620 -7.37 4.60 -25.91
N ASP A 621 -8.54 4.90 -26.48
CA ASP A 621 -8.68 5.55 -27.78
C ASP A 621 -7.92 6.89 -27.83
N ALA A 622 -7.36 7.21 -29.01
CA ALA A 622 -6.76 8.51 -29.24
C ALA A 622 -7.79 9.64 -29.12
N CYS A 623 -7.45 10.69 -28.37
CA CYS A 623 -8.25 11.91 -28.32
C CYS A 623 -8.34 12.60 -29.70
N ASN A 624 -9.50 13.23 -29.96
CA ASN A 624 -9.78 14.04 -31.16
C ASN A 624 -9.97 15.53 -30.79
#